data_AF-A0A8X6V7D9-F1
#
_entry.id   AF-A0A8X6V7D9-F1
#
_cell.length_a   1.000
_cell.length_b   1.000
_cell.length_c   1.000
_cell.angle_alpha   90.00
_cell.angle_beta   90.00
_cell.angle_gamma   90.00
#
_symmetry.space_group_name_H-M   'P 1'
#
loop_
_entity.id
_entity.type
_entity.pdbx_description
1 polymer ?
#
loop_
_entity_poly.entity_id
_entity_poly.type
_entity_poly.pdbx_seq_one_letter_code
_entity_poly.pdbx_strand_id
1 'polypeptide(L)'
;MGNRKNKSRSQKRKFIGNRFTERTKPLDVPTVSEQKLKTTSVSFENIPSKDDKMSGNRIFDVEILRTVFNCLCCPSCLSVNLQLTEDSIFGLSSGMTLKCKNCMFVYAFQSTRKANKMNDINLQFVWGMRIIGKGHSSSKKLCASLNIPSLSKAAYRSCEKKLLNVASVVSKNAMIEAADEVRKLKNTSDVAECGVSVDGTWQRRGHSSLNGCVAVLSIDTGKVLDLEVMSKWCRNCNTSKSSEKSKHIKKHQCSCNHQGSAGSMEPVGAYRLFERSRETRKLQYVEFYGDGDSKVI
;
A
#
# COMPACT_ATOMS: atom_id res chain seq x y z
N MET A 1 -26.45 39.94 -37.04
CA MET A 1 -26.25 39.83 -35.58
C MET A 1 -26.70 38.45 -35.09
N GLY A 2 -25.72 37.56 -34.87
CA GLY A 2 -25.68 36.52 -33.83
C GLY A 2 -26.79 35.48 -33.65
N ASN A 3 -27.01 34.59 -34.63
CA ASN A 3 -27.86 33.40 -34.45
C ASN A 3 -27.26 32.39 -33.44
N ARG A 4 -27.94 32.14 -32.32
CA ARG A 4 -27.65 31.03 -31.39
C ARG A 4 -27.95 29.68 -32.06
N LYS A 5 -26.91 28.99 -32.53
CA LYS A 5 -27.00 27.57 -32.91
C LYS A 5 -26.68 26.69 -31.71
N ASN A 6 -27.71 26.04 -31.16
CA ASN A 6 -27.60 24.91 -30.25
C ASN A 6 -26.76 23.80 -30.92
N LYS A 7 -25.54 23.55 -30.42
CA LYS A 7 -24.79 22.35 -30.79
C LYS A 7 -25.42 21.16 -30.06
N SER A 8 -26.12 20.30 -30.80
CA SER A 8 -26.64 19.03 -30.31
C SER A 8 -25.52 18.18 -29.72
N ARG A 9 -25.67 17.75 -28.46
CA ARG A 9 -24.86 16.69 -27.86
C ARG A 9 -24.99 15.43 -28.72
N SER A 10 -23.88 14.86 -29.19
CA SER A 10 -23.90 13.52 -29.78
C SER A 10 -24.29 12.51 -28.69
N GLN A 11 -25.37 11.75 -28.93
CA GLN A 11 -25.66 10.59 -28.10
C GLN A 11 -24.50 9.60 -28.23
N LYS A 12 -23.94 9.16 -27.10
CA LYS A 12 -22.95 8.08 -27.07
C LYS A 12 -23.58 6.84 -27.71
N ARG A 13 -23.01 6.35 -28.81
CA ARG A 13 -23.37 5.03 -29.35
C ARG A 13 -23.13 3.99 -28.25
N LYS A 14 -24.15 3.20 -27.91
CA LYS A 14 -23.94 1.95 -27.17
C LYS A 14 -23.13 1.03 -28.07
N PHE A 15 -21.98 0.58 -27.58
CA PHE A 15 -21.22 -0.49 -28.22
C PHE A 15 -22.07 -1.77 -28.14
N ILE A 16 -22.61 -2.19 -29.28
CA ILE A 16 -23.26 -3.48 -29.44
C ILE A 16 -22.24 -4.28 -30.23
N GLY A 17 -21.54 -5.18 -29.56
CA GLY A 17 -20.49 -5.99 -30.17
C GLY A 17 -20.96 -6.69 -31.44
N ASN A 18 -20.00 -7.10 -32.25
CA ASN A 18 -20.20 -7.70 -33.57
C ASN A 18 -20.93 -9.04 -33.36
N ARG A 19 -22.22 -9.11 -33.71
CA ARG A 19 -23.06 -10.32 -33.58
C ARG A 19 -22.67 -11.46 -34.54
N PHE A 20 -21.57 -11.30 -35.29
CA PHE A 20 -21.15 -12.22 -36.37
C PHE A 20 -19.69 -12.65 -36.29
N THR A 21 -18.96 -12.42 -35.20
CA THR A 21 -17.69 -13.15 -34.99
C THR A 21 -18.00 -14.49 -34.36
N GLU A 22 -18.03 -15.53 -35.19
CA GLU A 22 -17.90 -16.90 -34.71
C GLU A 22 -16.67 -16.98 -33.81
N ARG A 23 -16.87 -17.41 -32.56
CA ARG A 23 -15.76 -17.77 -31.69
C ARG A 23 -15.10 -18.99 -32.31
N THR A 24 -14.01 -18.77 -33.05
CA THR A 24 -12.98 -19.82 -33.14
C THR A 24 -12.69 -20.25 -31.70
N LYS A 25 -12.76 -21.56 -31.46
CA LYS A 25 -12.48 -22.14 -30.14
C LYS A 25 -11.22 -21.46 -29.60
N PRO A 26 -11.23 -20.93 -28.36
CA PRO A 26 -10.01 -20.38 -27.81
C PRO A 26 -8.95 -21.48 -27.89
N LEU A 27 -7.84 -21.20 -28.56
CA LEU A 27 -6.58 -21.81 -28.14
C LEU A 27 -6.51 -21.58 -26.63
N ASP A 28 -6.16 -22.59 -25.84
CA ASP A 28 -5.95 -22.52 -24.39
C ASP A 28 -4.78 -21.58 -24.06
N VAL A 29 -4.92 -20.31 -24.41
CA VAL A 29 -4.01 -19.23 -24.11
C VAL A 29 -4.62 -18.56 -22.88
N PRO A 30 -4.05 -18.78 -21.69
CA PRO A 30 -4.57 -18.18 -20.47
C PRO A 30 -4.60 -16.67 -20.65
N THR A 31 -5.68 -16.05 -20.17
CA THR A 31 -5.81 -14.59 -20.23
C THR A 31 -4.66 -13.93 -19.47
N VAL A 32 -4.29 -12.70 -19.84
CA VAL A 32 -3.24 -11.93 -19.13
C VAL A 32 -3.52 -11.85 -17.62
N SER A 33 -4.79 -11.77 -17.23
CA SER A 33 -5.22 -11.82 -15.82
C SER A 33 -4.96 -13.18 -15.15
N GLU A 34 -5.19 -14.28 -15.86
CA GLU A 34 -4.92 -15.63 -15.38
C GLU A 34 -3.42 -15.94 -15.31
N GLN A 35 -2.63 -15.45 -16.27
CA GLN A 35 -1.17 -15.52 -16.23
C GLN A 35 -0.62 -14.74 -15.03
N LYS A 36 -1.10 -13.51 -14.78
CA LYS A 36 -0.73 -12.72 -13.59
C LYS A 36 -1.07 -13.45 -12.29
N LEU A 37 -2.22 -14.12 -12.19
CA LEU A 37 -2.58 -14.93 -11.02
C LEU A 37 -1.63 -16.12 -10.81
N LYS A 38 -1.22 -16.80 -11.89
CA LYS A 38 -0.24 -17.90 -11.83
C LYS A 38 1.15 -17.42 -11.39
N THR A 39 1.58 -16.23 -11.82
CA THR A 39 2.85 -15.62 -11.37
C THR A 39 2.78 -15.05 -9.94
N THR A 40 1.57 -14.80 -9.41
CA THR A 40 1.36 -14.33 -8.03
C THR A 40 1.23 -15.49 -7.04
N SER A 41 1.66 -16.71 -7.39
CA SER A 41 2.15 -17.65 -6.38
C SER A 41 3.44 -17.06 -5.79
N VAL A 42 3.29 -15.99 -4.98
CA VAL A 42 4.24 -15.68 -3.94
C VAL A 42 4.24 -16.94 -3.09
N SER A 43 5.19 -17.81 -3.38
CA SER A 43 5.48 -18.99 -2.62
C SER A 43 5.79 -18.51 -1.21
N PHE A 44 4.80 -18.58 -0.33
CA PHE A 44 5.03 -18.76 1.10
C PHE A 44 5.58 -20.19 1.30
N GLU A 45 6.58 -20.59 0.52
CA GLU A 45 7.31 -21.82 0.70
C GLU A 45 8.38 -21.52 1.73
N ASN A 46 7.95 -21.68 2.97
CA ASN A 46 8.68 -22.28 4.09
C ASN A 46 7.76 -22.11 5.29
N ILE A 47 6.68 -22.89 5.34
CA ILE A 47 5.97 -23.14 6.59
C ILE A 47 6.86 -24.15 7.33
N PRO A 48 7.59 -23.76 8.38
CA PRO A 48 8.30 -24.74 9.20
C PRO A 48 7.24 -25.68 9.77
N SER A 49 7.59 -26.97 9.84
CA SER A 49 6.84 -28.04 10.50
C SER A 49 5.94 -27.52 11.63
N LYS A 50 4.63 -27.82 11.56
CA LYS A 50 3.63 -27.44 12.57
C LYS A 50 4.03 -28.01 13.94
N ASP A 51 4.70 -27.20 14.74
CA ASP A 51 4.47 -27.22 16.17
C ASP A 51 3.00 -26.80 16.39
N ASP A 52 2.25 -27.56 17.20
CA ASP A 52 0.87 -27.27 17.63
C ASP A 52 0.77 -26.02 18.55
N LYS A 53 1.63 -25.02 18.33
CA LYS A 53 1.71 -23.82 19.14
C LYS A 53 0.69 -22.80 18.65
N MET A 54 -0.40 -22.64 19.41
CA MET A 54 -1.39 -21.58 19.18
C MET A 54 -0.69 -20.22 19.13
N SER A 55 -0.72 -19.55 17.97
CA SER A 55 0.00 -18.29 17.70
C SER A 55 -0.81 -17.31 16.85
N GLY A 56 -0.54 -16.01 16.98
CA GLY A 56 -1.20 -14.91 16.24
C GLY A 56 -2.27 -14.16 17.05
N ASN A 57 -2.79 -13.05 16.51
CA ASN A 57 -3.70 -12.14 17.22
C ASN A 57 -5.17 -12.61 17.16
N ARG A 58 -5.87 -12.60 18.31
CA ARG A 58 -7.32 -12.82 18.41
C ARG A 58 -7.94 -11.64 19.16
N ILE A 59 -9.24 -11.41 18.93
CA ILE A 59 -10.03 -10.42 19.67
C ILE A 59 -10.81 -11.17 20.74
N PHE A 60 -10.63 -10.75 21.99
CA PHE A 60 -11.36 -11.28 23.14
C PHE A 60 -12.11 -10.14 23.82
N ASP A 61 -13.31 -10.43 24.31
CA ASP A 61 -13.97 -9.54 25.25
C ASP A 61 -13.20 -9.54 26.57
N VAL A 62 -12.82 -8.34 27.03
CA VAL A 62 -12.00 -8.17 28.24
C VAL A 62 -12.76 -8.60 29.50
N GLU A 63 -14.08 -8.44 29.53
CA GLU A 63 -14.90 -8.90 30.65
C GLU A 63 -14.89 -10.43 30.74
N ILE A 64 -15.06 -11.12 29.61
CA ILE A 64 -14.94 -12.58 29.55
C ILE A 64 -13.54 -13.00 30.02
N LEU A 65 -12.48 -12.36 29.53
CA LEU A 65 -11.12 -12.68 29.94
C LEU A 65 -10.90 -12.46 31.45
N ARG A 66 -11.49 -11.41 32.04
CA ARG A 66 -11.47 -11.20 33.49
C ARG A 66 -12.15 -12.33 34.25
N THR A 67 -13.27 -12.86 33.77
CA THR A 67 -13.93 -14.00 34.42
C THR A 67 -13.06 -15.26 34.39
N VAL A 68 -12.38 -15.52 33.27
CA VAL A 68 -11.42 -16.64 33.16
C VAL A 68 -10.31 -16.50 34.20
N PHE A 69 -9.66 -15.35 34.31
CA PHE A 69 -8.60 -15.14 35.29
C PHE A 69 -9.07 -15.20 36.74
N ASN A 70 -10.30 -14.75 37.04
CA ASN A 70 -10.85 -14.85 38.40
C ASN A 70 -10.95 -16.32 38.88
N CYS A 71 -11.18 -17.27 37.98
CA CYS A 71 -11.24 -18.69 38.30
C CYS A 71 -9.86 -19.37 38.44
N LEU A 72 -8.77 -18.69 38.06
CA LEU A 72 -7.41 -19.26 38.14
C LEU A 72 -6.79 -19.06 39.52
N CYS A 73 -6.00 -20.05 39.94
CA CYS A 73 -5.23 -19.98 41.18
C CYS A 73 -4.00 -19.07 41.02
N CYS A 74 -3.73 -18.30 42.07
CA CYS A 74 -2.50 -17.53 42.20
C CYS A 74 -1.29 -18.47 42.29
N PRO A 75 -0.23 -18.25 41.49
CA PRO A 75 0.94 -19.13 41.52
C PRO A 75 1.75 -19.02 42.82
N SER A 76 1.57 -17.98 43.63
CA SER A 76 2.31 -17.78 44.87
C SER A 76 1.61 -18.33 46.12
N CYS A 77 0.29 -18.19 46.23
CA CYS A 77 -0.46 -18.59 47.43
C CYS A 77 -1.59 -19.58 47.17
N LEU A 78 -1.77 -20.02 45.92
CA LEU A 78 -2.77 -20.98 45.47
C LEU A 78 -4.24 -20.59 45.70
N SER A 79 -4.51 -19.41 46.26
CA SER A 79 -5.87 -18.86 46.33
C SER A 79 -6.40 -18.51 44.94
N VAL A 80 -7.71 -18.69 44.74
CA VAL A 80 -8.43 -18.25 43.55
C VAL A 80 -8.66 -16.73 43.58
N ASN A 81 -9.15 -16.15 42.47
CA ASN A 81 -9.38 -14.71 42.25
C ASN A 81 -8.15 -13.89 41.82
N LEU A 82 -7.47 -14.33 40.75
CA LEU A 82 -6.54 -13.46 40.03
C LEU A 82 -7.32 -12.37 39.28
N GLN A 83 -7.09 -11.11 39.66
CA GLN A 83 -7.72 -9.95 39.04
C GLN A 83 -6.88 -9.45 37.87
N LEU A 84 -7.46 -9.45 36.67
CA LEU A 84 -6.92 -8.77 35.50
C LEU A 84 -7.32 -7.29 35.49
N THR A 85 -6.34 -6.39 35.37
CA THR A 85 -6.51 -4.95 35.17
C THR A 85 -5.80 -4.50 33.89
N GLU A 86 -6.30 -3.43 33.28
CA GLU A 86 -5.65 -2.74 32.16
C GLU A 86 -5.09 -1.42 32.67
N ASP A 87 -3.76 -1.28 32.66
CA ASP A 87 -3.08 -0.14 33.26
C ASP A 87 -2.73 0.94 32.22
N SER A 88 -2.68 0.56 30.93
CA SER A 88 -2.36 1.49 29.85
C SER A 88 -2.89 1.02 28.50
N ILE A 89 -3.26 1.97 27.63
CA ILE A 89 -3.78 1.70 26.29
C ILE A 89 -2.96 2.48 25.26
N PHE A 90 -2.42 1.77 24.27
CA PHE A 90 -1.62 2.31 23.18
C PHE A 90 -2.14 1.81 21.83
N GLY A 91 -3.21 2.43 21.32
CA GLY A 91 -3.88 1.92 20.11
C GLY A 91 -4.58 0.60 20.41
N LEU A 92 -4.30 -0.45 19.65
CA LEU A 92 -4.83 -1.80 19.89
C LEU A 92 -4.00 -2.62 20.89
N SER A 93 -3.00 -2.01 21.51
CA SER A 93 -2.15 -2.66 22.50
C SER A 93 -2.52 -2.19 23.89
N SER A 94 -2.54 -3.12 24.83
CA SER A 94 -2.88 -2.89 26.23
C SER A 94 -1.74 -3.37 27.12
N GLY A 95 -1.36 -2.56 28.09
CA GLY A 95 -0.59 -3.00 29.24
C GLY A 95 -1.54 -3.56 30.28
N MET A 96 -1.37 -4.83 30.61
CA MET A 96 -2.24 -5.57 31.50
C MET A 96 -1.48 -6.04 32.73
N THR A 97 -2.17 -6.15 33.85
CA THR A 97 -1.62 -6.68 35.10
C THR A 97 -2.56 -7.72 35.70
N LEU A 98 -1.99 -8.85 36.12
CA LEU A 98 -2.64 -9.81 36.99
C LEU A 98 -2.22 -9.55 38.43
N LYS A 99 -3.19 -9.37 39.32
CA LYS A 99 -2.97 -9.16 40.74
C LYS A 99 -3.75 -10.19 41.56
N CYS A 100 -3.10 -10.81 42.54
CA CYS A 100 -3.80 -11.62 43.54
C CYS A 100 -4.41 -10.71 44.62
N LYS A 101 -5.65 -11.00 45.04
CA LYS A 101 -6.29 -10.27 46.14
C LYS A 101 -5.81 -10.70 47.53
N ASN A 102 -5.25 -11.91 47.65
CA ASN A 102 -4.92 -12.53 48.92
C ASN A 102 -3.42 -12.52 49.23
N CYS A 103 -2.57 -12.05 48.32
CA CYS A 103 -1.12 -11.92 48.54
C CYS A 103 -0.52 -10.81 47.65
N MET A 104 0.80 -10.64 47.72
CA MET A 104 1.53 -9.60 46.98
C MET A 104 1.87 -9.98 45.53
N PHE A 105 1.30 -11.06 44.99
CA PHE A 105 1.56 -11.47 43.62
C PHE A 105 1.03 -10.44 42.61
N VAL A 106 1.92 -10.00 41.73
CA VAL A 106 1.65 -9.07 40.62
C VAL A 106 2.44 -9.53 39.40
N TYR A 107 1.77 -9.62 38.26
CA TYR A 107 2.40 -9.95 36.98
C TYR A 107 1.91 -9.02 35.87
N ALA A 108 2.79 -8.15 35.40
CA ALA A 108 2.50 -7.21 34.33
C ALA A 108 2.96 -7.76 32.98
N PHE A 109 2.15 -7.60 31.95
CA PHE A 109 2.43 -8.04 30.59
C PHE A 109 1.81 -7.09 29.55
N GLN A 110 2.15 -7.30 28.28
CA GLN A 110 1.61 -6.54 27.15
C GLN A 110 0.79 -7.46 26.26
N SER A 111 -0.33 -6.96 25.72
CA SER A 111 -1.22 -7.74 24.85
C SER A 111 -0.61 -8.06 23.47
N THR A 112 0.48 -7.40 23.10
CA THR A 112 1.23 -7.68 21.88
C THR A 112 2.73 -7.53 22.11
N ARG A 113 3.52 -8.17 21.25
CA ARG A 113 4.95 -7.90 21.12
C ARG A 113 5.19 -6.43 20.75
N LYS A 114 6.29 -5.90 21.26
CA LYS A 114 6.81 -4.57 20.95
C LYS A 114 8.17 -4.70 20.26
N ALA A 115 8.26 -4.28 19.00
CA ALA A 115 9.51 -4.20 18.25
C ALA A 115 9.85 -2.73 17.95
N ASN A 116 11.11 -2.32 18.19
CA ASN A 116 11.60 -0.97 17.89
C ASN A 116 10.67 0.16 18.38
N LYS A 117 10.28 0.08 19.66
CA LYS A 117 9.37 1.00 20.35
C LYS A 117 7.94 1.07 19.78
N MET A 118 7.52 0.12 18.94
CA MET A 118 6.13 0.03 18.48
C MET A 118 5.51 -1.33 18.75
N ASN A 119 4.21 -1.28 18.96
CA ASN A 119 3.38 -2.45 19.15
C ASN A 119 3.11 -3.09 17.78
N ASP A 120 3.43 -4.37 17.63
CA ASP A 120 3.34 -5.07 16.34
C ASP A 120 1.90 -5.04 15.80
N ILE A 121 0.91 -5.24 16.67
CA ILE A 121 -0.51 -5.16 16.30
C ILE A 121 -0.90 -3.81 15.69
N ASN A 122 -0.33 -2.71 16.18
CA ASN A 122 -0.63 -1.37 15.65
C ASN A 122 -0.09 -1.22 14.23
N LEU A 123 1.12 -1.70 13.98
CA LEU A 123 1.72 -1.65 12.65
C LEU A 123 0.97 -2.56 11.66
N GLN A 124 0.63 -3.78 12.07
CA GLN A 124 -0.14 -4.74 11.29
C GLN A 124 -1.55 -4.23 10.98
N PHE A 125 -2.22 -3.63 11.96
CA PHE A 125 -3.55 -3.05 11.76
C PHE A 125 -3.49 -1.90 10.74
N VAL A 126 -2.54 -0.98 10.89
CA VAL A 126 -2.36 0.12 9.93
C VAL A 126 -2.04 -0.43 8.54
N TRP A 127 -1.17 -1.43 8.43
CA TRP A 127 -0.86 -2.13 7.17
C TRP A 127 -2.10 -2.75 6.53
N GLY A 128 -2.91 -3.49 7.30
CA GLY A 128 -4.16 -4.09 6.83
C GLY A 128 -5.15 -3.03 6.31
N MET A 129 -5.31 -1.92 7.03
CA MET A 129 -6.13 -0.80 6.56
C MET A 129 -5.59 -0.20 5.25
N ARG A 130 -4.26 -0.11 5.07
CA ARG A 130 -3.65 0.39 3.84
C ARG A 130 -3.89 -0.54 2.66
N ILE A 131 -3.82 -1.86 2.85
CA ILE A 131 -4.09 -2.86 1.80
C ILE A 131 -5.50 -2.69 1.25
N ILE A 132 -6.49 -2.48 2.11
CA ILE A 132 -7.89 -2.27 1.68
C ILE A 132 -8.20 -0.82 1.24
N GLY A 133 -7.17 0.01 1.03
CA GLY A 133 -7.32 1.39 0.55
C GLY A 133 -7.99 2.32 1.56
N LYS A 134 -7.90 2.04 2.85
CA LYS A 134 -8.50 2.81 3.93
C LYS A 134 -7.45 3.49 4.82
N GLY A 135 -7.88 4.58 5.46
CA GLY A 135 -7.03 5.38 6.34
C GLY A 135 -7.59 5.47 7.76
N HIS A 136 -6.95 6.32 8.57
CA HIS A 136 -7.27 6.53 9.99
C HIS A 136 -8.75 6.74 10.31
N SER A 137 -9.48 7.52 9.49
CA SER A 137 -10.91 7.76 9.74
C SER A 137 -11.75 6.48 9.64
N SER A 138 -11.44 5.62 8.68
CA SER A 138 -12.13 4.33 8.52
C SER A 138 -11.67 3.33 9.58
N SER A 139 -10.39 3.35 9.95
CA SER A 139 -9.86 2.50 11.01
C SER A 139 -10.50 2.82 12.36
N LYS A 140 -10.69 4.11 12.67
CA LYS A 140 -11.39 4.55 13.89
C LYS A 140 -12.85 4.06 13.91
N LYS A 141 -13.56 4.15 12.77
CA LYS A 141 -14.92 3.63 12.65
C LYS A 141 -14.96 2.11 12.88
N LEU A 142 -14.05 1.37 12.25
CA LEU A 142 -13.95 -0.08 12.43
C LEU A 142 -13.71 -0.46 13.90
N CYS A 143 -12.73 0.18 14.56
CA CYS A 143 -12.47 -0.04 15.98
C CYS A 143 -13.70 0.26 16.85
N ALA A 144 -14.37 1.38 16.59
CA ALA A 144 -15.59 1.74 17.33
C ALA A 144 -16.72 0.72 17.12
N SER A 145 -16.91 0.22 15.89
CA SER A 145 -17.92 -0.81 15.59
C SER A 145 -17.63 -2.14 16.27
N LEU A 146 -16.36 -2.47 16.51
CA LEU A 146 -15.93 -3.67 17.23
C LEU A 146 -15.83 -3.47 18.75
N ASN A 147 -16.16 -2.27 19.26
CA ASN A 147 -15.95 -1.88 20.65
C ASN A 147 -14.51 -2.09 21.15
N ILE A 148 -13.51 -1.75 20.32
CA ILE A 148 -12.09 -1.84 20.68
C ILE A 148 -11.41 -0.45 20.65
N PRO A 149 -10.33 -0.26 21.42
CA PRO A 149 -9.53 0.96 21.35
C PRO A 149 -8.98 1.24 19.95
N SER A 150 -8.74 2.53 19.66
CA SER A 150 -8.26 2.96 18.35
C SER A 150 -6.97 3.76 18.46
N LEU A 151 -6.14 3.73 17.41
CA LEU A 151 -4.94 4.57 17.35
C LEU A 151 -5.32 6.06 17.30
N SER A 152 -4.54 6.86 18.02
CA SER A 152 -4.53 8.31 17.79
C SER A 152 -4.06 8.62 16.36
N LYS A 153 -4.47 9.79 15.84
CA LYS A 153 -4.07 10.22 14.49
C LYS A 153 -2.55 10.32 14.35
N ALA A 154 -1.85 10.77 15.38
CA ALA A 154 -0.40 10.88 15.40
C ALA A 154 0.28 9.50 15.37
N ALA A 155 -0.19 8.56 16.21
CA ALA A 155 0.34 7.19 16.24
C ALA A 155 0.11 6.46 14.90
N TYR A 156 -1.08 6.62 14.32
CA TYR A 156 -1.39 6.06 13.00
C TYR A 156 -0.45 6.58 11.91
N ARG A 157 -0.19 7.89 11.88
CA ARG A 157 0.72 8.53 10.92
C ARG A 157 2.17 8.09 11.11
N SER A 158 2.59 7.88 12.35
CA SER A 158 3.92 7.31 12.66
C SER A 158 4.07 5.90 12.06
N CYS A 159 3.03 5.06 12.20
CA CYS A 159 3.00 3.74 11.56
C CYS A 159 3.03 3.85 10.03
N GLU A 160 2.20 4.71 9.42
CA GLU A 160 2.20 4.94 7.97
C GLU A 160 3.58 5.37 7.44
N LYS A 161 4.29 6.25 8.15
CA LYS A 161 5.63 6.69 7.76
C LYS A 161 6.65 5.54 7.79
N LYS A 162 6.58 4.68 8.82
CA LYS A 162 7.45 3.50 8.90
C LYS A 162 7.15 2.50 7.79
N LEU A 163 5.87 2.24 7.53
CA LEU A 163 5.45 1.37 6.42
C LEU A 163 5.91 1.92 5.07
N LEU A 164 5.78 3.23 4.84
CA LEU A 164 6.28 3.87 3.62
C LEU A 164 7.79 3.66 3.45
N ASN A 165 8.57 3.87 4.51
CA ASN A 165 10.02 3.69 4.45
C ASN A 165 10.39 2.25 4.09
N VAL A 166 9.78 1.27 4.78
CA VAL A 166 10.04 -0.16 4.52
C VAL A 166 9.61 -0.55 3.11
N ALA A 167 8.39 -0.17 2.69
CA ALA A 167 7.90 -0.45 1.35
C ALA A 167 8.77 0.18 0.25
N SER A 168 9.31 1.39 0.50
CA SER A 168 10.23 2.05 -0.43
C SER A 168 11.55 1.31 -0.58
N VAL A 169 12.10 0.76 0.51
CA VAL A 169 13.33 -0.04 0.46
C VAL A 169 13.09 -1.37 -0.25
N VAL A 170 12.05 -2.10 0.15
CA VAL A 170 11.70 -3.40 -0.44
C VAL A 170 11.42 -3.28 -1.93
N SER A 171 10.64 -2.28 -2.35
CA SER A 171 10.35 -2.05 -3.77
C SER A 171 11.61 -1.69 -4.56
N LYS A 172 12.50 -0.84 -4.03
CA LYS A 172 13.76 -0.51 -4.69
C LYS A 172 14.63 -1.74 -4.91
N ASN A 173 14.81 -2.57 -3.90
CA ASN A 173 15.61 -3.79 -4.00
C ASN A 173 15.00 -4.78 -4.99
N ALA A 174 13.69 -5.03 -4.91
CA ALA A 174 13.00 -5.91 -5.86
C ALA A 174 13.14 -5.43 -7.31
N MET A 175 13.08 -4.12 -7.55
CA MET A 175 13.29 -3.54 -8.88
C MET A 175 14.76 -3.60 -9.35
N ILE A 176 15.74 -3.57 -8.44
CA ILE A 176 17.16 -3.79 -8.77
C ILE A 176 17.35 -5.26 -9.17
N GLU A 177 16.85 -6.19 -8.36
CA GLU A 177 16.92 -7.63 -8.64
C GLU A 177 16.24 -7.98 -9.97
N ALA A 178 15.10 -7.37 -10.28
CA ALA A 178 14.42 -7.53 -11.57
C ALA A 178 15.28 -7.03 -12.74
N ALA A 179 15.97 -5.90 -12.59
CA ALA A 179 16.89 -5.40 -13.61
C ALA A 179 18.10 -6.31 -13.80
N ASP A 180 18.66 -6.84 -12.71
CA ASP A 180 19.78 -7.78 -12.72
C ASP A 180 19.43 -9.07 -13.46
N GLU A 181 18.19 -9.56 -13.31
CA GLU A 181 17.69 -10.71 -14.04
C GLU A 181 17.62 -10.48 -15.54
N VAL A 182 17.16 -9.29 -15.98
CA VAL A 182 17.20 -8.91 -17.40
C VAL A 182 18.64 -8.90 -17.93
N ARG A 183 19.59 -8.33 -17.17
CA ARG A 183 21.00 -8.30 -17.60
C ARG A 183 21.61 -9.70 -17.72
N LYS A 184 21.27 -10.60 -16.79
CA LYS A 184 21.66 -12.03 -16.85
C LYS A 184 21.08 -12.71 -18.09
N LEU A 185 19.81 -12.47 -18.43
CA LEU A 185 19.20 -13.02 -19.64
C LEU A 185 19.87 -12.52 -20.92
N LYS A 186 20.37 -11.27 -20.94
CA LYS A 186 21.11 -10.70 -22.07
C LYS A 186 22.61 -11.03 -22.06
N ASN A 187 23.09 -11.80 -21.08
CA ASN A 187 24.49 -12.19 -20.91
C ASN A 187 25.48 -10.99 -20.93
N THR A 188 25.11 -9.87 -20.30
CA THR A 188 25.99 -8.69 -20.21
C THR A 188 26.11 -8.18 -18.78
N SER A 189 27.31 -7.77 -18.40
CA SER A 189 27.59 -7.10 -17.12
C SER A 189 27.44 -5.57 -17.21
N ASP A 190 27.35 -5.02 -18.42
CA ASP A 190 27.26 -3.59 -18.69
C ASP A 190 25.80 -3.13 -18.81
N VAL A 191 25.54 -2.11 -19.63
CA VAL A 191 24.18 -1.64 -19.92
C VAL A 191 23.52 -2.61 -20.89
N ALA A 192 22.47 -3.30 -20.46
CA ALA A 192 21.70 -4.19 -21.33
C ALA A 192 20.55 -3.45 -22.01
N GLU A 193 20.31 -3.77 -23.28
CA GLU A 193 19.12 -3.30 -23.99
C GLU A 193 17.93 -4.21 -23.70
N CYS A 194 16.76 -3.61 -23.44
CA CYS A 194 15.52 -4.37 -23.27
C CYS A 194 14.30 -3.59 -23.74
N GLY A 195 13.28 -4.32 -24.18
CA GLY A 195 11.96 -3.78 -24.43
C GLY A 195 11.17 -3.63 -23.14
N VAL A 196 10.36 -2.58 -23.05
CA VAL A 196 9.56 -2.30 -21.86
C VAL A 196 8.10 -2.00 -22.19
N SER A 197 7.21 -2.47 -21.31
CA SER A 197 5.84 -1.99 -21.24
C SER A 197 5.73 -0.89 -20.19
N VAL A 198 5.01 0.17 -20.51
CA VAL A 198 4.83 1.32 -19.60
C VAL A 198 3.35 1.58 -19.43
N ASP A 199 2.93 1.75 -18.19
CA ASP A 199 1.53 2.02 -17.86
C ASP A 199 1.42 2.99 -16.68
N GLY A 200 0.38 3.80 -16.71
CA GLY A 200 0.02 4.79 -15.71
C GLY A 200 -1.20 4.37 -14.90
N THR A 201 -1.17 4.63 -13.59
CA THR A 201 -2.37 4.54 -12.75
C THR A 201 -2.63 5.84 -12.03
N TRP A 202 -3.91 6.15 -11.82
CA TRP A 202 -4.35 7.40 -11.21
C TRP A 202 -5.20 7.17 -9.97
N GLN A 203 -5.11 8.13 -9.03
CA GLN A 203 -5.90 8.08 -7.80
C GLN A 203 -7.42 8.11 -8.04
N ARG A 204 -7.87 8.77 -9.12
CA ARG A 204 -9.29 8.93 -9.46
C ARG A 204 -9.51 8.62 -10.94
N ARG A 205 -10.74 8.20 -11.28
CA ARG A 205 -11.16 8.06 -12.68
C ARG A 205 -11.35 9.44 -13.33
N GLY A 206 -11.07 9.51 -14.63
CA GLY A 206 -11.18 10.73 -15.44
C GLY A 206 -9.98 11.67 -15.31
N HIS A 207 -10.07 12.83 -15.97
CA HIS A 207 -8.93 13.76 -16.13
C HIS A 207 -8.65 14.67 -14.93
N SER A 208 -9.29 14.44 -13.78
CA SER A 208 -9.19 15.28 -12.57
C SER A 208 -8.24 14.74 -11.51
N SER A 209 -7.44 13.74 -11.83
CA SER A 209 -6.51 13.13 -10.86
C SER A 209 -5.37 14.08 -10.49
N LEU A 210 -5.11 14.15 -9.20
CA LEU A 210 -4.04 14.96 -8.62
C LEU A 210 -2.76 14.14 -8.38
N ASN A 211 -2.89 12.83 -8.31
CA ASN A 211 -1.80 11.90 -8.11
C ASN A 211 -1.90 10.78 -9.15
N GLY A 212 -0.73 10.32 -9.60
CA GLY A 212 -0.58 9.16 -10.46
C GLY A 212 0.71 8.40 -10.12
N CYS A 213 0.86 7.23 -10.70
CA CYS A 213 2.07 6.43 -10.62
C CYS A 213 2.30 5.81 -12.00
N VAL A 214 3.49 6.00 -12.55
CA VAL A 214 3.89 5.41 -13.83
C VAL A 214 4.85 4.28 -13.52
N ALA A 215 4.66 3.12 -14.12
CA ALA A 215 5.49 1.95 -13.92
C ALA A 215 6.06 1.46 -15.25
N VAL A 216 7.29 0.96 -15.21
CA VAL A 216 7.97 0.30 -16.33
C VAL A 216 8.14 -1.16 -15.99
N LEU A 217 7.71 -2.04 -16.88
CA LEU A 217 7.85 -3.49 -16.79
C LEU A 217 8.73 -3.99 -17.92
N SER A 218 9.62 -4.94 -17.62
CA SER A 218 10.40 -5.65 -18.64
C SER A 218 9.48 -6.53 -19.47
N ILE A 219 9.63 -6.49 -20.80
CA ILE A 219 8.97 -7.45 -21.69
C ILE A 219 9.56 -8.85 -21.53
N ASP A 220 10.88 -8.95 -21.36
CA ASP A 220 11.58 -10.23 -21.25
C ASP A 220 11.15 -11.03 -20.00
N THR A 221 10.95 -10.36 -18.86
CA THR A 221 10.69 -11.03 -17.56
C THR A 221 9.28 -10.81 -17.00
N GLY A 222 8.54 -9.83 -17.51
CA GLY A 222 7.26 -9.39 -16.95
C GLY A 222 7.36 -8.72 -15.57
N LYS A 223 8.58 -8.43 -15.08
CA LYS A 223 8.81 -7.83 -13.76
C LYS A 223 8.89 -6.31 -13.84
N VAL A 224 8.50 -5.65 -12.74
CA VAL A 224 8.58 -4.18 -12.60
C VAL A 224 10.04 -3.78 -12.44
N LEU A 225 10.52 -2.91 -13.34
CA LEU A 225 11.89 -2.40 -13.37
C LEU A 225 12.03 -1.06 -12.65
N ASP A 226 11.02 -0.19 -12.76
CA ASP A 226 11.04 1.11 -12.11
C ASP A 226 9.64 1.73 -11.99
N LEU A 227 9.50 2.73 -11.11
CA LEU A 227 8.25 3.47 -10.88
C LEU A 227 8.49 4.96 -10.61
N GLU A 228 7.57 5.81 -11.06
CA GLU A 228 7.56 7.25 -10.80
C GLU A 228 6.20 7.65 -10.21
N VAL A 229 6.22 8.06 -8.94
CA VAL A 229 5.03 8.61 -8.28
C VAL A 229 4.90 10.07 -8.67
N MET A 230 3.79 10.42 -9.32
CA MET A 230 3.50 11.76 -9.85
C MET A 230 2.45 12.47 -8.99
N SER A 231 2.68 13.73 -8.67
CA SER A 231 1.74 14.56 -7.91
C SER A 231 1.72 16.00 -8.38
N LYS A 232 0.49 16.52 -8.52
CA LYS A 232 0.18 17.94 -8.74
C LYS A 232 -0.28 18.64 -7.47
N TRP A 233 -0.36 17.91 -6.36
CA TRP A 233 -0.95 18.42 -5.13
C TRP A 233 -0.01 18.31 -3.95
N CYS A 234 0.12 19.44 -3.25
CA CYS A 234 0.78 19.50 -1.96
C CYS A 234 -0.14 20.23 -0.99
N ARG A 235 -0.37 19.63 0.17
CA ARG A 235 -1.23 20.19 1.20
C ARG A 235 -0.77 21.58 1.62
N ASN A 236 0.53 21.73 1.87
CA ASN A 236 1.11 22.98 2.36
C ASN A 236 0.97 24.09 1.31
N CYS A 237 1.27 23.80 0.04
CA CYS A 237 1.04 24.73 -1.07
C CYS A 237 -0.42 25.14 -1.22
N ASN A 238 -1.36 24.24 -0.97
CA ASN A 238 -2.77 24.53 -1.13
C ASN A 238 -3.31 25.38 0.02
N THR A 239 -2.88 25.10 1.26
CA THR A 239 -3.28 25.90 2.44
C THR A 239 -2.72 27.32 2.38
N SER A 240 -1.54 27.53 1.81
CA SER A 240 -0.94 28.87 1.68
C SER A 240 -1.61 29.74 0.60
N LYS A 241 -2.31 29.14 -0.38
CA LYS A 241 -3.06 29.89 -1.40
C LYS A 241 -4.35 30.52 -0.85
N SER A 242 -4.89 29.98 0.24
CA SER A 242 -6.12 30.44 0.87
C SER A 242 -5.93 31.52 1.93
N SER A 243 -4.70 31.90 2.26
CA SER A 243 -4.42 32.98 3.22
C SER A 243 -3.71 34.14 2.51
N GLU A 244 -4.25 35.36 2.63
CA GLU A 244 -3.68 36.61 2.06
C GLU A 244 -2.26 36.94 2.56
N LYS A 245 -1.70 36.14 3.49
CA LYS A 245 -0.32 36.26 4.01
C LYS A 245 0.69 35.46 3.18
N SER A 246 0.59 35.54 1.86
CA SER A 246 1.32 34.73 0.87
C SER A 246 2.83 35.04 0.74
N LYS A 247 3.35 36.03 1.47
CA LYS A 247 4.74 36.53 1.27
C LYS A 247 5.82 35.78 2.05
N HIS A 248 5.47 34.86 2.96
CA HIS A 248 6.45 34.01 3.65
C HIS A 248 6.10 32.54 3.45
N ILE A 249 6.41 32.01 2.27
CA ILE A 249 6.45 30.56 2.06
C ILE A 249 7.55 30.03 2.97
N LYS A 250 7.20 29.46 4.13
CA LYS A 250 8.13 28.59 4.86
C LYS A 250 8.61 27.55 3.86
N LYS A 251 9.93 27.48 3.62
CA LYS A 251 10.55 26.42 2.82
C LYS A 251 10.03 25.10 3.37
N HIS A 252 9.21 24.41 2.57
CA HIS A 252 8.68 23.10 2.91
C HIS A 252 9.05 22.15 1.78
N GLN A 253 9.12 20.87 2.10
CA GLN A 253 9.32 19.84 1.09
C GLN A 253 8.02 19.69 0.29
N CYS A 254 7.95 20.37 -0.86
CA CYS A 254 6.79 20.33 -1.74
C CYS A 254 6.62 18.90 -2.27
N SER A 255 5.38 18.40 -2.23
CA SER A 255 5.04 17.09 -2.80
C SER A 255 4.67 17.16 -4.27
N CYS A 256 4.54 18.36 -4.85
CA CYS A 256 4.26 18.50 -6.28
C CYS A 256 5.55 18.28 -7.07
N ASN A 257 5.55 17.28 -7.94
CA ASN A 257 6.63 17.01 -8.88
C ASN A 257 6.15 17.01 -10.35
N HIS A 258 4.89 17.37 -10.59
CA HIS A 258 4.30 17.45 -11.94
C HIS A 258 3.52 18.74 -12.15
N GLN A 259 3.65 19.28 -13.36
CA GLN A 259 2.86 20.41 -13.86
C GLN A 259 2.11 19.96 -15.12
N GLY A 260 0.90 20.47 -15.34
CA GLY A 260 0.07 20.12 -16.50
C GLY A 260 -1.13 19.25 -16.15
N SER A 261 -1.65 18.48 -17.11
CA SER A 261 -2.87 17.69 -16.95
C SER A 261 -2.62 16.37 -16.20
N ALA A 262 -3.68 15.68 -15.79
CA ALA A 262 -3.54 14.32 -15.23
C ALA A 262 -3.01 13.35 -16.30
N GLY A 263 -3.50 13.47 -17.55
CA GLY A 263 -3.06 12.62 -18.66
C GLY A 263 -1.61 12.85 -19.07
N SER A 264 -1.02 14.03 -18.79
CA SER A 264 0.39 14.27 -19.06
C SER A 264 1.33 13.68 -17.99
N MET A 265 0.81 13.09 -16.92
CA MET A 265 1.67 12.44 -15.91
C MET A 265 2.36 11.19 -16.48
N GLU A 266 1.68 10.45 -17.34
CA GLU A 266 2.21 9.23 -17.93
C GLU A 266 3.38 9.49 -18.88
N PRO A 267 3.27 10.33 -19.94
CA PRO A 267 4.40 10.61 -20.82
C PRO A 267 5.59 11.25 -20.07
N VAL A 268 5.32 12.15 -19.12
CA VAL A 268 6.39 12.79 -18.33
C VAL A 268 7.04 11.77 -17.37
N GLY A 269 6.25 10.90 -16.76
CA GLY A 269 6.78 9.84 -15.90
C GLY A 269 7.59 8.84 -16.71
N ALA A 270 7.09 8.39 -17.86
CA ALA A 270 7.80 7.51 -18.78
C ALA A 270 9.15 8.11 -19.18
N TYR A 271 9.18 9.38 -19.61
CA TYR A 271 10.42 10.09 -19.93
C TYR A 271 11.43 10.04 -18.76
N ARG A 272 11.01 10.35 -17.53
CA ARG A 272 11.90 10.31 -16.35
C ARG A 272 12.44 8.91 -16.05
N LEU A 273 11.62 7.89 -16.26
CA LEU A 273 12.02 6.49 -16.07
C LEU A 273 13.05 6.08 -17.12
N PHE A 274 12.86 6.47 -18.37
CA PHE A 274 13.81 6.24 -19.46
C PHE A 274 15.14 6.97 -19.21
N GLU A 275 15.09 8.25 -18.86
CA GLU A 275 16.26 9.10 -18.62
C GLU A 275 17.20 8.51 -17.55
N ARG A 276 16.64 8.01 -16.43
CA ARG A 276 17.45 7.46 -15.32
C ARG A 276 17.77 5.97 -15.43
N SER A 277 17.21 5.26 -16.39
CA SER A 277 17.32 3.79 -16.49
C SER A 277 18.77 3.31 -16.61
N ARG A 278 19.56 3.96 -17.46
CA ARG A 278 20.98 3.61 -17.70
C ARG A 278 21.82 3.74 -16.43
N GLU A 279 21.59 4.80 -15.66
CA GLU A 279 22.34 5.05 -14.43
C GLU A 279 21.87 4.14 -13.29
N THR A 280 20.56 4.09 -13.05
CA THR A 280 20.00 3.46 -11.85
C THR A 280 19.80 1.95 -11.97
N ARG A 281 19.59 1.44 -13.20
CA ARG A 281 19.27 0.02 -13.46
C ARG A 281 20.30 -0.69 -14.35
N LYS A 282 21.24 0.05 -14.95
CA LYS A 282 22.13 -0.47 -16.01
C LYS A 282 21.33 -1.11 -17.16
N LEU A 283 20.20 -0.49 -17.51
CA LEU A 283 19.36 -0.90 -18.62
C LEU A 283 19.16 0.28 -19.57
N GLN A 284 19.10 -0.01 -20.86
CA GLN A 284 18.69 0.92 -21.90
C GLN A 284 17.38 0.42 -22.49
N TYR A 285 16.33 1.22 -22.36
CA TYR A 285 15.02 0.89 -22.90
C TYR A 285 14.98 1.25 -24.39
N VAL A 286 14.86 0.23 -25.25
CA VAL A 286 14.94 0.38 -26.71
C VAL A 286 13.59 0.24 -27.41
N GLU A 287 12.66 -0.52 -26.82
CA GLU A 287 11.30 -0.68 -27.31
C GLU A 287 10.30 -0.25 -26.24
N PHE A 288 9.23 0.42 -26.67
CA PHE A 288 8.17 0.93 -25.80
C PHE A 288 6.82 0.35 -26.21
N TYR A 289 6.14 -0.29 -25.27
CA TYR A 289 4.79 -0.83 -25.43
C TYR A 289 3.84 -0.15 -24.44
N GLY A 290 3.11 0.86 -24.91
CA GLY A 290 2.08 1.58 -24.16
C GLY A 290 0.66 1.11 -24.46
N ASP A 291 -0.31 1.70 -23.76
CA ASP A 291 -1.72 1.56 -24.13
C ASP A 291 -2.05 2.32 -25.42
N GLY A 292 -3.08 1.91 -26.15
CA GLY A 292 -3.43 2.51 -27.45
C GLY A 292 -3.93 3.96 -27.37
N ASP A 293 -4.16 4.47 -26.17
CA ASP A 293 -4.52 5.86 -25.85
C ASP A 293 -3.36 6.69 -25.27
N SER A 294 -2.18 6.09 -25.13
CA SER A 294 -0.92 6.76 -24.83
C SER A 294 -0.66 7.85 -25.87
N LYS A 295 -0.55 9.10 -25.40
CA LYS A 295 0.03 10.20 -26.19
C LYS A 295 1.56 10.20 -26.13
N VAL A 296 2.16 9.05 -25.81
CA VAL A 296 3.60 8.88 -25.65
C VAL A 296 4.18 8.60 -27.03
N ILE A 297 4.28 9.65 -27.85
CA ILE A 297 5.18 9.87 -29.01
C ILE A 297 5.24 11.38 -29.21
#